data_AF-A0A6N6M6U6-F1
#
_entry.id   AF-A0A6N6M6U6-F1
#
_cell.length_a   1.000
_cell.length_b   1.000
_cell.length_c   1.000
_cell.angle_alpha   90.00
_cell.angle_beta   90.00
_cell.angle_gamma   90.00
#
_symmetry.space_group_name_H-M   'P 1'
#
loop_
_entity.id
_entity.type
_entity.pdbx_description
1 polymer ?
#
loop_
_entity_poly.entity_id
_entity_poly.type
_entity_poly.pdbx_seq_one_letter_code
_entity_poly.pdbx_strand_id
1 'polypeptide(L)' 'MNKWFVILFAAFLLIGSTSSCKKCYNCRKKIVVEINNQEVETDEYYEEDVCTSEEKDDLERDGFRCSSKR' A
#
# COMPACT_ATOMS: atom_id res chain seq x y z
N MET A 1 -28.04 21.59 27.38
CA MET A 1 -27.17 21.34 26.21
C MET A 1 -28.00 20.64 25.15
N ASN A 2 -28.26 21.33 24.03
CA ASN A 2 -29.34 21.03 23.10
C ASN A 2 -28.96 19.92 22.10
N LYS A 3 -29.85 18.91 21.99
CA LYS A 3 -29.72 17.69 21.15
C LYS A 3 -29.64 17.92 19.63
N TRP A 4 -29.67 19.17 19.17
CA TRP A 4 -29.75 19.52 17.75
C TRP A 4 -28.39 19.68 17.05
N PHE A 5 -27.30 19.77 17.82
CA PHE A 5 -25.95 19.98 17.25
C PHE A 5 -25.29 18.70 16.70
N VAL A 6 -25.82 17.52 17.01
CA VAL A 6 -25.19 16.23 16.66
C VAL A 6 -25.43 15.85 15.20
N ILE A 7 -26.49 16.38 14.57
CA ILE A 7 -26.92 15.96 13.22
C ILE A 7 -26.09 16.62 12.11
N LEU A 8 -25.52 17.81 12.36
CA LEU A 8 -24.73 18.55 11.36
C LEU A 8 -23.32 17.99 11.12
N PHE A 9 -22.78 17.18 12.03
CA PHE A 9 -21.43 16.60 11.89
C PHE A 9 -21.38 15.33 11.02
N ALA A 10 -22.51 14.67 10.77
CA ALA A 10 -22.55 13.41 10.04
C ALA A 10 -22.45 13.57 8.50
N ALA A 11 -22.69 14.77 7.96
CA ALA A 11 -22.71 15.00 6.52
C ALA A 11 -21.31 15.23 5.89
N PHE A 12 -20.28 15.51 6.70
CA PHE A 12 -18.94 15.88 6.19
C PHE A 12 -17.98 14.70 5.98
N LEU A 13 -18.34 13.49 6.44
CA LEU A 13 -17.45 12.32 6.35
C LEU A 13 -17.56 11.53 5.03
N LEU A 14 -18.43 11.93 4.10
CA LEU A 14 -18.65 11.21 2.83
C LEU A 14 -17.78 11.71 1.66
N ILE A 15 -16.80 12.60 1.88
CA ILE A 15 -15.96 13.15 0.79
C ILE A 15 -14.73 12.27 0.48
N GLY A 16 -14.40 11.29 1.33
CA GLY A 16 -13.13 10.56 1.24
C GLY A 16 -13.14 9.28 0.39
N SER A 17 -13.82 9.23 -0.77
CA SER A 17 -13.71 8.06 -1.66
C SER A 17 -13.83 8.45 -3.13
N THR A 18 -13.05 9.44 -3.58
CA THR A 18 -12.71 9.48 -5.00
C THR A 18 -11.76 8.32 -5.26
N SER A 19 -12.30 7.20 -5.74
CA SER A 19 -11.58 6.14 -6.44
C SER A 19 -10.85 6.77 -7.62
N SER A 20 -9.69 7.36 -7.35
CA SER A 20 -8.82 7.88 -8.37
C SER A 20 -8.16 6.65 -8.97
N CYS A 21 -8.47 6.37 -10.24
CA CYS A 21 -7.73 5.44 -11.09
C CYS A 21 -6.28 5.94 -11.27
N LYS A 22 -5.53 6.12 -10.18
CA LYS A 22 -4.08 6.26 -10.22
C LYS A 22 -3.57 4.91 -10.69
N LYS A 23 -2.72 4.93 -11.71
CA LYS A 23 -1.93 3.75 -12.09
C LYS A 23 -1.15 3.36 -10.85
N CYS A 24 -1.65 2.37 -10.12
CA CYS A 24 -0.96 1.85 -8.95
C CYS A 24 0.18 0.95 -9.43
N TYR A 25 1.21 0.85 -8.62
CA TYR A 25 2.34 -0.02 -8.82
C TYR A 25 2.16 -1.22 -7.91
N ASN A 26 2.35 -2.40 -8.47
CA ASN A 26 2.48 -3.62 -7.70
C ASN A 26 3.98 -3.86 -7.45
N CYS A 27 4.37 -3.76 -6.19
CA CYS A 27 5.74 -3.89 -5.72
C CYS A 27 5.94 -5.25 -5.08
N ARG A 28 6.96 -5.99 -5.52
CA ARG A 28 7.23 -7.36 -5.05
C ARG A 28 8.67 -7.52 -4.57
N LYS A 29 8.87 -8.24 -3.46
CA LYS A 29 10.19 -8.62 -2.96
C LYS A 29 10.21 -10.11 -2.62
N LYS A 30 11.24 -10.84 -3.05
CA LYS A 30 11.40 -12.25 -2.69
C LYS A 30 11.55 -12.40 -1.18
N ILE A 31 10.84 -13.37 -0.62
CA ILE A 31 11.06 -13.75 0.77
C ILE A 31 12.32 -14.59 0.83
N VAL A 32 13.23 -14.20 1.72
CA VAL A 32 14.45 -14.95 2.02
C VAL A 32 14.33 -15.41 3.46
N VAL A 33 14.48 -16.71 3.69
CA VAL A 33 14.47 -17.31 5.03
C VAL A 33 15.85 -17.87 5.33
N GLU A 34 16.28 -17.76 6.57
CA GLU A 34 17.54 -18.35 7.00
C GLU A 34 17.30 -19.79 7.47
N ILE A 35 17.94 -20.76 6.82
CA ILE A 35 17.93 -22.16 7.21
C ILE A 35 19.38 -22.59 7.39
N ASN A 36 19.75 -23.05 8.60
CA ASN A 36 21.12 -23.46 8.92
C ASN A 36 22.18 -22.41 8.58
N ASN A 37 21.94 -21.14 8.94
CA ASN A 37 22.85 -20.02 8.65
C ASN A 37 23.08 -19.75 7.14
N GLN A 38 22.21 -20.28 6.27
CA GLN A 38 22.20 -19.99 4.84
C GLN A 38 20.90 -19.29 4.46
N GLU A 39 21.02 -18.21 3.70
CA GLU A 39 19.89 -17.52 3.10
C GLU A 39 19.32 -18.37 1.95
N VAL A 40 18.06 -18.78 2.08
CA VAL A 40 17.34 -19.54 1.07
C VAL A 40 16.19 -18.70 0.55
N GLU A 41 16.20 -18.42 -0.76
CA GLU A 41 15.06 -17.79 -1.43
C GLU A 41 13.87 -18.75 -1.45
N THR A 42 12.69 -18.28 -1.05
CA THR A 42 11.46 -19.07 -1.16
C THR A 42 10.72 -18.75 -2.46
N ASP A 43 9.70 -19.55 -2.78
CA ASP A 43 8.78 -19.29 -3.88
C ASP A 43 7.74 -18.20 -3.54
N GLU A 44 7.75 -17.69 -2.31
CA GLU A 44 6.83 -16.65 -1.84
C GLU A 44 7.42 -15.24 -2.00
N TYR A 45 6.53 -14.25 -2.11
CA TYR A 45 6.88 -12.84 -2.31
C TYR A 45 6.09 -11.97 -1.34
N TYR A 46 6.74 -10.94 -0.79
CA TYR A 46 6.02 -9.81 -0.21
C TYR A 46 5.46 -8.98 -1.36
N GLU A 47 4.15 -8.74 -1.37
CA GLU A 47 3.48 -7.90 -2.36
C GLU A 47 2.81 -6.71 -1.67
N GLU A 48 3.05 -5.52 -2.20
CA GLU A 48 2.41 -4.29 -1.75
C GLU A 48 1.98 -3.45 -2.95
N ASP A 49 0.76 -2.92 -2.90
CA ASP A 49 0.22 -2.03 -3.93
C ASP A 49 0.31 -0.58 -3.46
N VAL A 50 1.07 0.23 -4.19
CA VAL A 50 1.24 1.67 -3.90
C VAL A 50 0.75 2.49 -5.08
N CYS A 51 0.14 3.65 -4.81
CA CYS A 51 -0.47 4.45 -5.87
C CYS A 51 0.20 5.82 -6.04
N THR A 52 1.29 6.08 -5.30
CA THR A 52 2.13 7.26 -5.48
C THR A 52 3.51 6.87 -6.00
N SER A 53 4.17 7.78 -6.71
CA SER A 53 5.54 7.56 -7.19
C SER A 53 6.57 7.57 -6.05
N GLU A 54 6.31 8.36 -5.00
CA GLU A 54 7.18 8.47 -3.83
C GLU A 54 7.25 7.15 -3.07
N GLU A 55 6.10 6.55 -2.74
CA GLU A 55 6.04 5.23 -2.09
C GLU A 55 6.68 4.13 -2.95
N LYS A 56 6.49 4.21 -4.29
CA LYS A 56 7.16 3.30 -5.23
C LYS A 56 8.69 3.43 -5.13
N ASP A 57 9.21 4.65 -5.18
CA ASP A 57 10.66 4.90 -5.16
C ASP A 57 11.28 4.49 -3.81
N ASP A 58 10.55 4.65 -2.71
CA ASP A 58 10.98 4.19 -1.38
C ASP A 58 11.00 2.65 -1.30
N LEU A 59 9.95 1.96 -1.77
CA LEU A 59 9.95 0.49 -1.82
C LEU A 59 11.04 -0.06 -2.76
N GLU A 60 11.31 0.59 -3.90
CA GLU A 60 12.41 0.22 -4.79
C GLU A 60 13.78 0.38 -4.11
N ARG A 61 13.95 1.39 -3.25
CA ARG A 61 15.15 1.57 -2.42
C ARG A 61 15.29 0.46 -1.37
N ASP A 62 14.17 -0.04 -0.84
CA ASP A 62 14.11 -1.16 0.10
C ASP A 62 14.28 -2.54 -0.57
N GLY A 63 14.46 -2.56 -1.89
CA GLY A 63 14.73 -3.75 -2.69
C GLY A 63 13.49 -4.46 -3.23
N PHE A 64 12.32 -3.82 -3.20
CA PHE A 64 11.16 -4.27 -3.96
C PHE A 64 11.35 -3.96 -5.45
N ARG A 65 10.73 -4.77 -6.31
CA ARG A 65 10.58 -4.49 -7.73
C ARG A 65 9.15 -4.07 -8.00
N CYS A 66 8.98 -2.82 -8.39
CA CYS A 66 7.67 -2.26 -8.68
C CYS A 66 7.35 -2.31 -10.17
N SER A 67 6.11 -2.61 -10.50
CA SER A 67 5.61 -2.64 -11.88
C SER A 67 4.25 -1.96 -11.95
N SER A 68 3.99 -1.21 -13.02
CA SER A 68 2.68 -0.58 -13.20
C SER A 68 1.62 -1.68 -13.28
N LYS A 69 0.64 -1.63 -12.38
CA LYS A 69 -0.58 -2.44 -12.44
C LYS A 69 -1.36 -1.96 -13.66
N ARG A 70 -1.47 -2.82 -14.68
CA ARG A 70 -2.22 -2.54 -15.91
C ARG A 70 -3.71 -2.76 -15.72
#